data_AF-A0A157RM74-F1
#
_entry.id   AF-A0A157RM74-F1
#
_cell.length_a   1.000
_cell.length_b   1.000
_cell.length_c   1.000
_cell.angle_alpha   90.00
_cell.angle_beta   90.00
_cell.angle_gamma   90.00
#
_symmetry.space_group_name_H-M   'P 1'
#
loop_
_entity.id
_entity.type
_entity.pdbx_description
1 polymer ?
#
loop_
_entity_poly.entity_id
_entity_poly.type
_entity_poly.pdbx_seq_one_letter_code
_entity_poly.pdbx_strand_id
1 'polypeptide(L)'
;MSEKGRDQVVQRRLDAWGEWLHAPGRTGAAHPLARLMDGVAPGDDDCRPAPSARIPINEIECGLTDRAVRALPTELKAAVTVWHAGTARTMEHAARELGVVKTTLWRRLAQADLRIAEWLREYRARNTPL
;
A
#
# COMPACT_ATOMS: atom_id res chain seq x y z
N MET A 1 16.04 8.76 -15.62
CA MET A 1 16.56 8.58 -14.25
C MET A 1 15.97 7.29 -13.71
N SER A 2 16.76 6.21 -13.69
CA SER A 2 16.28 4.86 -13.37
C SER A 2 15.75 4.76 -11.92
N GLU A 3 14.69 3.99 -11.73
CA GLU A 3 14.05 3.59 -10.46
C GLU A 3 14.97 2.76 -9.52
N LYS A 4 16.29 2.93 -9.60
CA LYS A 4 17.31 2.06 -8.97
C LYS A 4 17.48 2.23 -7.45
N GLY A 5 16.63 3.00 -6.78
CA GLY A 5 16.82 3.36 -5.36
C GLY A 5 15.65 3.07 -4.43
N ARG A 6 14.58 2.44 -4.93
CA ARG A 6 13.41 2.03 -4.13
C ARG A 6 13.38 0.52 -3.98
N ASP A 7 12.96 0.06 -2.81
CA ASP A 7 12.80 -1.37 -2.53
C ASP A 7 11.49 -1.86 -3.18
N GLN A 8 11.60 -2.70 -4.21
CA GLN A 8 10.44 -3.21 -4.96
C GLN A 8 9.50 -4.08 -4.11
N VAL A 9 10.00 -4.72 -3.06
CA VAL A 9 9.15 -5.50 -2.14
C VAL A 9 8.33 -4.53 -1.29
N VAL A 10 8.96 -3.50 -0.73
CA VAL A 10 8.26 -2.49 0.06
C VAL A 10 7.28 -1.70 -0.80
N GLN A 11 7.66 -1.36 -2.02
CA GLN A 11 6.80 -0.63 -2.95
C GLN A 11 5.50 -1.40 -3.23
N ARG A 12 5.59 -2.68 -3.61
CA ARG A 12 4.40 -3.53 -3.83
C ARG A 12 3.51 -3.64 -2.59
N ARG A 13 4.11 -3.72 -1.40
CA ARG A 13 3.37 -3.73 -0.13
C ARG A 13 2.64 -2.42 0.14
N LEU A 14 3.28 -1.29 -0.19
CA LEU A 14 2.68 0.02 -0.04
C LEU A 14 1.57 0.28 -1.06
N ASP A 15 1.74 -0.18 -2.30
CA ASP A 15 0.70 -0.12 -3.34
C ASP A 15 -0.54 -0.92 -2.87
N ALA A 16 -0.35 -2.16 -2.43
CA ALA A 16 -1.42 -3.01 -1.88
C ALA A 16 -2.06 -2.41 -0.62
N TRP A 17 -1.26 -1.79 0.25
CA TRP A 17 -1.77 -1.07 1.43
C TRP A 17 -2.61 0.15 1.04
N GLY A 18 -2.20 0.91 0.02
CA GLY A 18 -2.95 2.04 -0.53
C GLY A 18 -4.32 1.59 -1.06
N GLU A 19 -4.35 0.51 -1.84
CA GLU A 19 -5.60 -0.11 -2.30
C GLU A 19 -6.47 -0.61 -1.14
N TRP A 20 -5.85 -1.24 -0.12
CA TRP A 20 -6.55 -1.71 1.07
C TRP A 20 -7.20 -0.57 1.86
N LEU A 21 -6.58 0.61 1.94
CA LEU A 21 -7.16 1.77 2.61
C LEU A 21 -8.46 2.25 1.96
N HIS A 22 -8.57 2.12 0.63
CA HIS A 22 -9.74 2.52 -0.16
C HIS A 22 -10.75 1.41 -0.39
N ALA A 23 -10.45 0.18 0.07
CA ALA A 23 -11.34 -0.96 -0.12
C ALA A 23 -12.68 -0.74 0.64
N PRO A 24 -13.84 -0.89 -0.02
CA PRO A 24 -15.13 -0.81 0.65
C PRO A 24 -15.24 -1.92 1.71
N GLY A 25 -15.76 -1.57 2.90
CA GLY A 25 -15.98 -2.51 4.00
C GLY A 25 -15.05 -2.41 5.22
N ARG A 26 -14.20 -1.37 5.34
CA ARG A 26 -13.41 -1.13 6.58
C ARG A 26 -14.28 -0.72 7.78
N THR A 27 -15.54 -0.38 7.58
CA THR A 27 -16.53 -0.17 8.64
C THR A 27 -17.26 -1.49 8.94
N GLY A 28 -16.66 -2.30 9.81
CA GLY A 28 -17.35 -3.39 10.53
C GLY A 28 -17.81 -4.59 9.69
N ALA A 29 -17.29 -5.77 10.07
CA ALA A 29 -17.97 -7.05 9.88
C ALA A 29 -18.13 -7.64 8.47
N ALA A 30 -17.30 -7.28 7.48
CA ALA A 30 -17.19 -8.12 6.28
C ALA A 30 -16.17 -9.24 6.52
N HIS A 31 -16.64 -10.42 6.91
CA HIS A 31 -15.82 -11.64 7.03
C HIS A 31 -15.07 -11.89 5.71
N PRO A 32 -13.81 -12.37 5.71
CA PRO A 32 -13.06 -12.67 4.49
C PRO A 32 -13.77 -13.63 3.52
N LEU A 33 -14.72 -14.42 4.02
CA LEU A 33 -15.58 -15.30 3.22
C LEU A 33 -16.66 -14.55 2.41
N ALA A 34 -17.10 -13.37 2.86
CA ALA A 34 -18.07 -12.56 2.12
C ALA A 34 -17.49 -12.06 0.79
N ARG A 35 -16.19 -11.72 0.75
CA ARG A 35 -15.49 -11.34 -0.49
C ARG A 35 -15.29 -12.51 -1.47
N LEU A 36 -15.28 -13.75 -0.97
CA LEU A 36 -15.19 -14.96 -1.80
C LEU A 36 -16.54 -15.32 -2.44
N MET A 37 -17.65 -15.04 -1.76
CA MET A 37 -18.99 -15.28 -2.30
C MET A 37 -19.45 -14.25 -3.34
N ASP A 38 -18.98 -13.00 -3.28
CA ASP A 38 -19.21 -12.01 -4.34
C ASP A 38 -18.58 -12.43 -5.69
N GLY A 39 -17.63 -13.36 -5.69
CA GLY A 39 -17.05 -13.97 -6.90
C GLY A 39 -17.83 -15.18 -7.44
N VAL A 40 -18.89 -15.62 -6.77
CA VAL A 40 -19.70 -16.80 -7.12
C VAL A 40 -21.18 -16.39 -7.27
N ALA A 41 -21.44 -15.32 -8.01
CA ALA A 41 -22.76 -15.07 -8.58
C ALA A 41 -22.73 -15.47 -10.05
N PRO A 42 -23.47 -16.51 -10.48
CA PRO A 42 -23.68 -16.77 -11.90
C PRO A 42 -24.70 -15.75 -12.39
N GLY A 43 -24.20 -14.62 -12.89
CA GLY A 43 -25.00 -13.61 -13.57
C GLY A 43 -24.43 -13.42 -14.96
N ASP A 44 -25.18 -13.87 -15.97
CA ASP A 44 -24.95 -13.65 -17.39
C ASP A 44 -24.58 -12.18 -17.68
N ASP A 45 -23.35 -11.92 -18.10
CA ASP A 45 -23.04 -10.71 -18.87
C ASP A 45 -21.75 -10.89 -19.67
N ASP A 46 -21.92 -11.22 -20.95
CA ASP A 46 -20.91 -11.49 -21.99
C ASP A 46 -20.08 -10.25 -22.41
N CYS A 47 -20.07 -9.17 -21.61
CA CYS A 47 -19.50 -7.88 -22.00
C CYS A 47 -18.62 -7.22 -20.93
N ARG A 48 -18.11 -7.96 -19.94
CA ARG A 48 -17.15 -7.39 -18.97
C ARG A 48 -15.73 -7.88 -19.29
N PRO A 49 -14.73 -6.98 -19.45
CA PRO A 49 -13.34 -7.44 -19.46
C PRO A 49 -13.11 -8.22 -18.17
N ALA A 50 -12.63 -9.46 -18.32
CA ALA A 50 -12.38 -10.38 -17.21
C ALA A 50 -11.78 -9.62 -16.03
N PRO A 51 -12.28 -9.79 -14.79
CA PRO A 51 -11.66 -9.16 -13.64
C PRO A 51 -10.20 -9.59 -13.69
N SER A 52 -9.30 -8.63 -13.96
CA SER A 52 -7.86 -8.86 -13.86
C SER A 52 -7.65 -9.56 -12.54
N ALA A 53 -6.92 -10.68 -12.53
CA ALA A 53 -6.73 -11.51 -11.35
C ALA A 53 -6.28 -10.62 -10.18
N ARG A 54 -7.23 -10.11 -9.40
CA ARG A 54 -7.00 -9.20 -8.29
C ARG A 54 -6.42 -10.10 -7.23
N ILE A 55 -5.11 -10.02 -7.05
CA ILE A 55 -4.43 -10.68 -5.95
C ILE A 55 -5.20 -10.29 -4.69
N PRO A 56 -5.81 -11.24 -3.97
CA PRO A 56 -6.64 -10.91 -2.82
C PRO A 56 -5.79 -10.12 -1.83
N ILE A 57 -6.29 -8.95 -1.44
CA ILE A 57 -5.60 -8.06 -0.51
C ILE A 57 -5.45 -8.80 0.82
N ASN A 58 -4.20 -9.09 1.20
CA ASN A 58 -3.90 -9.73 2.47
C ASN A 58 -4.04 -8.73 3.61
N GLU A 59 -5.16 -8.78 4.33
CA GLU A 59 -5.48 -7.84 5.42
C GLU A 59 -4.46 -7.88 6.56
N ILE A 60 -3.87 -9.05 6.86
CA ILE A 60 -2.81 -9.19 7.87
C ILE A 60 -1.57 -8.43 7.42
N GLU A 61 -1.18 -8.63 6.16
CA GLU A 61 -0.02 -7.97 5.57
C GLU A 61 -0.21 -6.45 5.51
N CYS A 62 -1.40 -5.98 5.09
CA CYS A 62 -1.73 -4.57 5.03
C CYS A 62 -1.83 -3.93 6.41
N GLY A 63 -2.40 -4.61 7.40
CA GLY A 63 -2.44 -4.15 8.79
C GLY A 63 -1.05 -4.09 9.44
N LEU A 64 -0.13 -4.96 9.05
CA LEU A 64 1.28 -4.87 9.45
C LEU A 64 1.97 -3.67 8.77
N THR A 65 1.74 -3.49 7.47
CA THR A 65 2.25 -2.33 6.72
C THR A 65 1.72 -1.01 7.29
N ASP A 66 0.44 -0.95 7.68
CA ASP A 66 -0.16 0.24 8.31
C ASP A 66 0.55 0.62 9.61
N ARG A 67 0.89 -0.37 10.45
CA ARG A 67 1.68 -0.17 11.67
C ARG A 67 3.09 0.36 11.34
N ALA A 68 3.74 -0.19 10.32
CA ALA A 68 5.05 0.27 9.88
C ALA A 68 5.01 1.73 9.38
N VAL A 69 4.00 2.09 8.58
CA VAL A 69 3.80 3.46 8.07
C VAL A 69 3.51 4.44 9.20
N ARG A 70 2.70 4.06 10.20
CA ARG A 70 2.43 4.90 11.38
C ARG A 70 3.67 5.18 12.23
N ALA A 71 4.65 4.28 12.24
CA ALA A 71 5.91 4.43 12.95
C ALA A 71 6.91 5.38 12.25
N LEU A 72 6.64 5.79 11.00
CA LEU A 72 7.50 6.72 10.29
C LEU A 72 7.39 8.15 10.86
N PRO A 73 8.48 8.95 10.76
CA PRO A 73 8.39 10.39 11.01
C PRO A 73 7.37 11.07 10.10
N THR A 74 6.76 12.14 10.60
CA THR A 74 5.61 12.83 9.99
C THR A 74 5.80 13.13 8.49
N GLU A 75 6.96 13.66 8.10
CA GLU A 75 7.26 14.01 6.70
C GLU A 75 7.31 12.80 5.76
N LEU A 76 7.81 11.66 6.24
CA LEU A 76 7.90 10.43 5.45
C LEU A 76 6.55 9.74 5.36
N LYS A 77 5.82 9.73 6.47
CA LYS A 77 4.44 9.24 6.52
C LYS A 77 3.57 10.01 5.54
N ALA A 78 3.63 11.34 5.54
CA ALA A 78 2.90 12.18 4.60
C ALA A 78 3.27 11.87 3.14
N ALA A 79 4.56 11.71 2.84
CA ALA A 79 5.02 11.32 1.50
C ALA A 79 4.45 9.97 1.05
N VAL A 80 4.48 8.96 1.92
CA VAL A 80 3.93 7.62 1.65
C VAL A 80 2.42 7.68 1.46
N THR A 81 1.70 8.38 2.35
CA THR A 81 0.24 8.51 2.29
C THR A 81 -0.20 9.21 1.01
N VAL A 82 0.39 10.36 0.66
CA VAL A 82 0.02 11.10 -0.56
C VAL A 82 0.35 10.29 -1.82
N TRP A 83 1.50 9.62 -1.85
CA TRP A 83 1.92 8.87 -3.05
C TRP A 83 1.11 7.58 -3.27
N HIS A 84 0.88 6.81 -2.22
CA HIS A 84 0.30 5.46 -2.33
C HIS A 84 -1.19 5.38 -1.99
N ALA A 85 -1.67 6.27 -1.13
CA ALA A 85 -3.06 6.30 -0.67
C ALA A 85 -3.78 7.60 -1.07
N GLY A 86 -3.10 8.55 -1.70
CA GLY A 86 -3.69 9.77 -2.20
C GLY A 86 -4.36 9.59 -3.56
N THR A 87 -4.87 10.69 -4.10
CA THR A 87 -5.43 10.75 -5.46
C THR A 87 -4.35 11.08 -6.51
N ALA A 88 -3.12 11.38 -6.06
CA ALA A 88 -2.01 11.75 -6.92
C ALA A 88 -1.65 10.61 -7.89
N ARG A 89 -1.78 10.86 -9.19
CA ARG A 89 -1.40 9.88 -10.25
C ARG A 89 0.02 10.09 -10.77
N THR A 90 0.66 11.21 -10.43
CA THR A 90 2.02 11.55 -10.87
C THR A 90 2.84 12.10 -9.72
N MET A 91 4.17 11.93 -9.80
CA MET A 91 5.08 12.41 -8.78
C MET A 91 5.06 13.93 -8.64
N GLU A 92 4.85 14.65 -9.76
CA GLU A 92 4.70 16.09 -9.79
C GLU A 92 3.46 16.54 -9.02
N HIS A 93 2.34 15.82 -9.18
CA HIS A 93 1.11 16.12 -8.45
C HIS A 93 1.29 15.91 -6.94
N ALA A 94 1.84 14.76 -6.53
CA ALA A 94 2.11 14.45 -5.14
C ALA A 94 3.10 15.45 -4.50
N ALA A 95 4.14 15.84 -5.25
CA ALA A 95 5.13 16.81 -4.76
C ALA A 95 4.50 18.19 -4.55
N ARG A 96 3.63 18.62 -5.48
CA ARG A 96 2.87 19.88 -5.37
C ARG A 96 1.92 19.88 -4.18
N GLU A 97 1.21 18.78 -3.94
CA GLU A 97 0.30 18.62 -2.80
C GLU A 97 1.04 18.74 -1.47
N LEU A 98 2.26 18.20 -1.40
CA LEU A 98 3.13 18.28 -0.22
C LEU A 98 3.94 19.59 -0.13
N GLY A 99 3.83 20.49 -1.11
CA GLY A 99 4.61 21.74 -1.14
C GLY A 99 6.12 21.53 -1.29
N VAL A 100 6.55 20.41 -1.89
CA VAL A 100 7.97 20.07 -2.08
C VAL A 100 8.31 19.88 -3.56
N VAL A 101 9.59 19.93 -3.89
CA VAL A 101 10.06 19.58 -5.23
C VAL A 101 10.07 18.06 -5.44
N LYS A 102 9.92 17.61 -6.69
CA LYS A 102 9.88 16.17 -7.08
C LYS A 102 11.05 15.36 -6.52
N THR A 103 12.26 15.91 -6.56
CA THR A 103 13.48 15.25 -6.06
C THR A 103 13.44 15.02 -4.55
N THR A 104 12.87 15.95 -3.79
CA THR A 104 12.66 15.83 -2.34
C THR A 104 11.64 14.74 -2.03
N LEU A 105 10.51 14.71 -2.75
CA LEU A 105 9.53 13.63 -2.60
C LEU A 105 10.17 12.26 -2.87
N TRP A 106 10.93 12.14 -3.95
CA TRP A 106 11.61 10.90 -4.30
C TRP A 106 12.56 10.42 -3.19
N ARG A 107 13.36 11.34 -2.61
CA ARG A 107 14.25 11.04 -1.49
C ARG A 107 13.49 10.61 -0.24
N ARG A 108 12.37 11.27 0.08
CA ARG A 108 11.51 10.90 1.21
C ARG A 108 10.94 9.50 1.04
N LEU A 109 10.48 9.15 -0.16
CA LEU A 109 9.96 7.81 -0.45
C LEU A 109 11.04 6.74 -0.35
N ALA A 110 12.23 6.97 -0.89
CA ALA A 110 13.35 6.04 -0.73
C ALA A 110 13.75 5.84 0.74
N GLN A 111 13.76 6.92 1.54
CA GLN A 111 14.03 6.84 2.98
C GLN A 111 12.92 6.11 3.74
N ALA A 112 11.65 6.29 3.33
CA ALA A 112 10.52 5.57 3.89
C ALA A 112 10.62 4.07 3.59
N ASP A 113 11.00 3.70 2.37
CA ASP A 113 11.18 2.29 1.98
C ASP A 113 12.20 1.59 2.89
N LEU A 114 13.37 2.20 3.11
CA LEU A 114 14.41 1.67 3.99
C LEU A 114 13.91 1.47 5.43
N ARG A 115 13.21 2.45 5.99
CA ARG A 115 12.69 2.39 7.37
C ARG A 115 11.58 1.36 7.53
N ILE A 116 10.71 1.23 6.53
CA ILE A 116 9.66 0.20 6.55
C ILE A 116 10.31 -1.19 6.45
N ALA A 117 11.29 -1.37 5.57
CA ALA A 117 12.01 -2.64 5.44
C ALA A 117 12.70 -3.05 6.76
N GLU A 118 13.37 -2.10 7.41
CA GLU A 118 13.99 -2.30 8.72
C GLU A 118 12.96 -2.68 9.79
N TRP A 119 11.89 -1.89 9.92
CA TRP A 119 10.83 -2.14 10.89
C TRP A 119 10.20 -3.53 10.72
N LEU A 120 9.94 -3.94 9.47
CA LEU A 120 9.38 -5.26 9.16
C LEU A 120 10.35 -6.40 9.51
N ARG A 121 11.64 -6.19 9.29
CA ARG A 121 12.69 -7.17 9.64
C ARG A 121 12.74 -7.37 11.15
N GLU A 122 12.76 -6.29 11.91
CA GLU A 122 12.76 -6.35 13.36
C GLU A 122 11.46 -6.98 13.91
N TYR A 123 10.32 -6.64 13.32
CA TYR A 123 9.05 -7.25 13.70
C TYR A 123 9.10 -8.76 13.53
N ARG A 124 9.62 -9.26 12.41
CA ARG A 124 9.79 -10.71 12.18
C ARG A 124 10.74 -11.33 13.20
N ALA A 125 11.91 -10.72 13.42
CA ALA A 125 12.88 -11.22 14.39
C ALA A 125 12.30 -11.34 15.82
N ARG A 126 11.39 -10.43 16.22
CA ARG A 126 10.72 -10.49 17.52
C ARG A 126 9.58 -11.50 17.61
N ASN A 127 8.95 -11.86 16.50
CA ASN A 127 7.70 -12.65 16.47
C ASN A 127 7.86 -14.04 15.84
N THR A 128 9.05 -14.43 15.39
CA THR A 128 9.36 -15.81 14.99
C THR A 128 10.00 -16.52 16.17
N PRO A 129 9.32 -17.51 16.80
CA PRO A 129 9.96 -18.35 17.81
C PRO A 129 11.05 -19.20 17.14
N LEU A 130 12.16 -19.40 17.87
CA LEU A 130 13.24 -20.32 17.49
C LEU A 130 12.71 -21.76 17.29
#